data_AF-A0AAN0RIF4-F1
#
_entry.id   AF-A0AAN0RIF4-F1
#
_cell.length_a   1.000
_cell.length_b   1.000
_cell.length_c   1.000
_cell.angle_alpha   90.00
_cell.angle_beta   90.00
_cell.angle_gamma   90.00
#
_symmetry.space_group_name_H-M   'P 1'
#
loop_
_entity.id
_entity.type
_entity.pdbx_description
1 polymer ?
#
loop_
_entity_poly.entity_id
_entity_poly.type
_entity_poly.pdbx_seq_one_letter_code
_entity_poly.pdbx_strand_id
1 'polypeptide(L)'
;MSIQAHIKQFYDQHSVPNPVNLTLTEKQLVNGQKIDDLASEQNLRHFRNLINTKLYKNAYKRHRKQLSMFVVRESDATHRHHLHLVIEQPKDIELHFFMHMVKSCWQKTKFGYNEIHFEKPAEFSREDGWIDYCLKKRTKSDLASSIDWANSTCFELR
;
A
#
# COMPACT_ATOMS: atom_id res chain seq x y z
N MET A 1 -1.84 12.69 23.21
CA MET A 1 -1.49 12.62 21.77
C MET A 1 -2.74 12.25 20.97
N SER A 2 -2.90 12.79 19.75
CA SER A 2 -4.01 12.41 18.87
C SER A 2 -3.83 10.97 18.35
N ILE A 3 -4.90 10.32 17.89
CA ILE A 3 -4.80 9.00 17.24
C ILE A 3 -3.83 9.02 16.05
N GLN A 4 -3.83 10.11 15.28
CA GLN A 4 -2.89 10.35 14.18
C GLN A 4 -1.44 10.35 14.68
N ALA A 5 -1.15 11.04 15.79
CA ALA A 5 0.20 11.09 16.34
C ALA A 5 0.67 9.70 16.83
N HIS A 6 -0.20 8.91 17.47
CA HIS A 6 0.14 7.55 17.88
C HIS A 6 0.42 6.63 16.68
N ILE A 7 -0.40 6.71 15.63
CA ILE A 7 -0.19 5.92 14.41
C ILE A 7 1.13 6.33 13.73
N LYS A 8 1.40 7.63 13.60
CA LYS A 8 2.66 8.12 13.02
C LYS A 8 3.84 7.61 13.83
N GLN A 9 3.81 7.76 15.16
CA GLN A 9 4.87 7.25 16.03
C GLN A 9 5.08 5.74 15.86
N PHE A 10 4.00 4.97 15.74
CA PHE A 10 4.09 3.52 15.52
C PHE A 10 4.71 3.18 14.15
N TYR A 11 4.38 3.93 13.11
CA TYR A 11 5.04 3.83 11.80
C TYR A 11 6.52 4.23 11.86
N ASP A 12 6.87 5.30 12.55
CA ASP A 12 8.26 5.79 12.66
C ASP A 12 9.15 4.75 13.36
N GLN A 13 8.59 3.94 14.27
CA GLN A 13 9.29 2.81 14.91
C GLN A 13 9.45 1.58 13.99
N HIS A 14 8.68 1.49 12.91
CA HIS A 14 8.58 0.35 12.01
C HIS A 14 8.60 0.77 10.53
N SER A 15 9.39 1.81 10.22
CA SER A 15 9.32 2.46 8.92
C SER A 15 9.68 1.52 7.78
N VAL A 16 9.07 1.76 6.61
CA VAL A 16 9.33 0.98 5.41
C VAL A 16 10.74 1.29 4.90
N PRO A 17 11.67 0.32 4.82
CA PRO A 17 13.01 0.56 4.31
C PRO A 17 12.99 0.81 2.80
N ASN A 18 13.88 1.69 2.32
CA ASN A 18 14.00 2.08 0.92
C ASN A 18 12.63 2.37 0.25
N PRO A 19 11.85 3.31 0.80
CA PRO A 19 10.43 3.45 0.48
C PRO A 19 10.18 3.92 -0.96
N VAL A 20 9.03 3.53 -1.49
CA VAL A 20 8.40 4.08 -2.68
C VAL A 20 6.95 4.37 -2.31
N ASN A 21 6.53 5.61 -2.51
CA ASN A 21 5.17 6.07 -2.28
C ASN A 21 4.31 5.70 -3.49
N LEU A 22 3.15 5.10 -3.25
CA LEU A 22 2.24 4.66 -4.29
C LEU A 22 0.82 5.16 -4.05
N THR A 23 0.12 5.49 -5.12
CA THR A 23 -1.34 5.52 -5.13
C THR A 23 -1.84 4.49 -6.12
N LEU A 24 -2.55 3.47 -5.63
CA LEU A 24 -3.21 2.46 -6.45
C LEU A 24 -4.70 2.80 -6.55
N THR A 25 -5.17 3.08 -7.76
CA THR A 25 -6.60 3.30 -8.00
C THR A 25 -7.33 1.98 -8.24
N GLU A 26 -8.58 1.90 -7.79
CA GLU A 26 -9.42 0.71 -7.95
C GLU A 26 -10.58 0.95 -8.92
N LYS A 27 -10.98 -0.09 -9.63
CA LYS A 27 -12.22 -0.12 -10.40
C LYS A 27 -13.39 -0.06 -9.43
N GLN A 28 -14.40 0.74 -9.74
CA GLN A 28 -15.54 0.92 -8.83
C GLN A 28 -16.63 -0.14 -9.00
N LEU A 29 -16.65 -0.85 -10.15
CA LEU A 29 -17.59 -1.90 -10.48
C LEU A 29 -16.90 -2.93 -11.39
N VAL A 30 -16.97 -4.22 -11.03
CA VAL A 30 -16.44 -5.32 -11.86
C VAL A 30 -17.42 -6.49 -11.82
N ASN A 31 -17.93 -6.90 -12.98
CA ASN A 31 -18.89 -8.01 -13.12
C ASN A 31 -20.08 -7.92 -12.15
N GLY A 32 -20.67 -6.73 -12.01
CA GLY A 32 -21.81 -6.48 -11.11
C GLY A 32 -21.45 -6.29 -9.63
N GLN A 33 -20.21 -6.56 -9.21
CA GLN A 33 -19.76 -6.29 -7.84
C GLN A 33 -19.19 -4.86 -7.74
N LYS A 34 -19.84 -4.01 -6.94
CA LYS A 34 -19.27 -2.72 -6.52
C LYS A 34 -18.14 -2.97 -5.52
N ILE A 35 -17.11 -2.13 -5.56
CA ILE A 35 -16.06 -2.19 -4.56
C ILE A 35 -16.56 -1.65 -3.22
N ASP A 36 -16.10 -2.27 -2.15
CA ASP A 36 -16.26 -1.85 -0.76
C ASP A 36 -14.92 -2.10 -0.02
N ASP A 37 -14.86 -1.76 1.26
CA ASP A 37 -13.62 -1.88 2.04
C ASP A 37 -13.11 -3.33 2.13
N LEU A 38 -14.02 -4.31 2.23
CA LEU A 38 -13.66 -5.72 2.30
C LEU A 38 -13.11 -6.22 0.95
N ALA A 39 -13.76 -5.85 -0.15
CA ALA A 39 -13.32 -6.18 -1.50
C ALA A 39 -11.96 -5.53 -1.81
N SER A 40 -11.76 -4.28 -1.39
CA SER A 40 -10.49 -3.54 -1.51
C SER A 40 -9.36 -4.25 -0.74
N GLU A 41 -9.59 -4.62 0.53
CA GLU A 41 -8.62 -5.36 1.35
C GLU A 41 -8.26 -6.72 0.73
N GLN A 42 -9.25 -7.47 0.24
CA GLN A 42 -9.02 -8.76 -0.41
C GLN A 42 -8.25 -8.60 -1.73
N ASN A 43 -8.57 -7.56 -2.50
CA ASN A 43 -7.91 -7.23 -3.75
C ASN A 43 -6.45 -6.84 -3.52
N LEU A 44 -6.17 -6.03 -2.50
CA LEU A 44 -4.82 -5.68 -2.08
C LEU A 44 -4.04 -6.90 -1.56
N ARG A 45 -4.67 -7.78 -0.78
CA ARG A 45 -4.06 -9.05 -0.36
C ARG A 45 -3.67 -9.90 -1.56
N HIS A 46 -4.50 -9.96 -2.59
CA HIS A 46 -4.15 -10.66 -3.84
C HIS A 46 -2.95 -10.01 -4.53
N PHE A 47 -2.91 -8.68 -4.64
CA PHE A 47 -1.76 -7.93 -5.16
C PHE A 47 -0.47 -8.26 -4.39
N ARG A 48 -0.51 -8.18 -3.06
CA ARG A 48 0.61 -8.50 -2.16
C ARG A 48 1.13 -9.92 -2.41
N ASN A 49 0.22 -10.90 -2.54
CA ASN A 49 0.60 -12.28 -2.81
C ASN A 49 1.27 -12.42 -4.19
N LEU A 50 0.75 -11.72 -5.21
CA LEU A 50 1.31 -11.75 -6.57
C LEU A 50 2.73 -11.16 -6.63
N ILE A 51 2.93 -9.97 -6.06
CA ILE A 51 4.24 -9.29 -6.11
C ILE A 51 5.30 -10.06 -5.30
N ASN A 52 4.95 -10.54 -4.10
CA ASN A 52 5.89 -11.31 -3.27
C ASN A 52 6.21 -12.68 -3.87
N THR A 53 5.23 -13.34 -4.50
CA THR A 53 5.50 -14.59 -5.24
C THR A 53 6.43 -14.35 -6.42
N LYS A 54 6.25 -13.23 -7.14
CA LYS A 54 7.10 -12.87 -8.29
C LYS A 54 8.54 -12.55 -7.86
N LEU A 55 8.71 -11.82 -6.74
CA LEU A 55 10.01 -11.43 -6.20
C LEU A 55 10.75 -12.58 -5.50
N TYR A 56 10.09 -13.22 -4.55
CA TYR A 56 10.76 -14.13 -3.61
C TYR A 56 10.45 -15.60 -3.84
N LYS A 57 9.51 -15.93 -4.74
CA LYS A 57 9.18 -17.30 -5.14
C LYS A 57 8.95 -18.20 -3.92
N ASN A 58 9.79 -19.22 -3.75
CA ASN A 58 9.72 -20.18 -2.64
C ASN A 58 10.05 -19.54 -1.28
N ALA A 59 10.86 -18.48 -1.24
CA ALA A 59 11.20 -17.82 0.02
C ALA A 59 9.99 -17.12 0.65
N TYR A 60 9.08 -16.58 -0.18
CA TYR A 60 7.80 -16.07 0.31
C TYR A 60 6.95 -17.18 0.93
N LYS A 61 6.84 -18.34 0.25
CA LYS A 61 6.01 -19.46 0.72
C LYS A 61 6.56 -20.15 1.96
N ARG A 62 7.88 -20.37 2.03
CA ARG A 62 8.53 -21.18 3.07
C ARG A 62 9.01 -20.37 4.26
N HIS A 63 9.48 -19.16 4.02
CA HIS A 63 10.13 -18.32 5.03
C HIS A 63 9.37 -17.02 5.28
N ARG A 64 8.18 -16.85 4.66
CA ARG A 64 7.37 -15.62 4.75
C ARG A 64 8.14 -14.36 4.35
N LYS A 65 9.22 -14.48 3.57
CA LYS A 65 9.97 -13.33 3.05
C LYS A 65 9.06 -12.49 2.18
N GLN A 66 8.81 -11.24 2.58
CA GLN A 66 7.93 -10.33 1.87
C GLN A 66 8.41 -8.88 1.98
N LEU A 67 7.90 -8.04 1.06
CA LEU A 67 8.13 -6.60 1.07
C LEU A 67 7.51 -5.96 2.32
N SER A 68 8.14 -4.90 2.81
CA SER A 68 7.50 -3.93 3.70
C SER A 68 6.43 -3.13 3.00
N MET A 69 5.27 -3.02 3.64
CA MET A 69 4.15 -2.25 3.16
C MET A 69 3.47 -1.54 4.34
N PHE A 70 3.15 -0.27 4.17
CA PHE A 70 2.17 0.44 4.99
C PHE A 70 1.05 0.90 4.07
N VAL A 71 -0.21 0.65 4.43
CA VAL A 71 -1.34 0.83 3.51
C VAL A 71 -2.51 1.53 4.18
N VAL A 72 -3.00 2.56 3.51
CA VAL A 72 -4.14 3.37 3.90
C VAL A 72 -5.16 3.40 2.77
N ARG A 73 -6.38 2.96 3.06
CA ARG A 73 -7.56 3.06 2.19
C ARG A 73 -8.13 4.47 2.25
N GLU A 74 -8.50 4.99 1.09
CA GLU A 74 -9.26 6.22 0.98
C GLU A 74 -10.47 6.01 0.06
N SER A 75 -11.61 6.53 0.49
CA SER A 75 -12.78 6.76 -0.34
C SER A 75 -13.00 8.27 -0.38
N ASP A 76 -12.92 8.88 -1.57
CA ASP A 76 -13.12 10.32 -1.71
C ASP A 76 -14.60 10.71 -1.50
N ALA A 77 -14.91 12.01 -1.54
CA ALA A 77 -16.29 12.51 -1.45
C ALA A 77 -17.20 11.98 -2.59
N THR A 78 -16.61 11.46 -3.68
CA THR A 78 -17.30 10.78 -4.79
C THR A 78 -17.33 9.26 -4.63
N HIS A 79 -16.86 8.75 -3.49
CA HIS A 79 -16.76 7.34 -3.08
C HIS A 79 -15.81 6.50 -3.94
N ARG A 80 -14.82 7.10 -4.60
CA ARG A 80 -13.84 6.32 -5.38
C ARG A 80 -12.82 5.69 -4.45
N HIS A 81 -12.88 4.36 -4.35
CA HIS A 81 -11.88 3.59 -3.62
C HIS A 81 -10.51 3.68 -4.30
N HIS A 82 -9.51 4.05 -3.50
CA HIS A 82 -8.10 4.03 -3.85
C HIS A 82 -7.25 3.79 -2.60
N LEU A 83 -6.00 3.42 -2.82
CA LEU A 83 -5.07 3.05 -1.77
C LEU A 83 -3.84 3.95 -1.85
N HIS A 84 -3.45 4.52 -0.72
CA HIS A 84 -2.13 5.11 -0.53
C HIS A 84 -1.23 4.11 0.18
N LEU A 85 -0.04 3.86 -0.39
CA LEU A 85 0.91 2.91 0.17
C LEU A 85 2.29 3.56 0.30
N VAL A 86 3.05 3.02 1.26
CA VAL A 86 4.51 3.05 1.22
C VAL A 86 4.97 1.61 1.08
N ILE A 87 5.74 1.31 0.03
CA ILE A 87 6.27 -0.03 -0.24
C ILE A 87 7.79 -0.03 -0.30
N GLU A 88 8.39 -1.09 0.23
CA GLU A 88 9.83 -1.31 0.12
C GLU A 88 10.22 -1.59 -1.33
N GLN A 89 11.25 -0.89 -1.82
CA GLN A 89 11.95 -1.28 -3.03
C GLN A 89 13.12 -2.21 -2.66
N PRO A 90 13.21 -3.43 -3.19
CA PRO A 90 14.37 -4.28 -3.01
C PRO A 90 15.66 -3.61 -3.52
N LYS A 91 16.74 -3.66 -2.73
CA LYS A 91 18.02 -2.99 -3.05
C LYS A 91 18.60 -3.40 -4.40
N ASP A 92 18.41 -4.66 -4.79
CA ASP A 92 18.98 -5.24 -6.02
C ASP A 92 18.06 -5.07 -7.25
N ILE A 93 16.99 -4.28 -7.14
CA ILE A 93 16.04 -4.04 -8.23
C ILE A 93 15.94 -2.54 -8.49
N GLU A 94 16.30 -2.12 -9.70
CA GLU A 94 16.18 -0.73 -10.10
C GLU A 94 14.71 -0.29 -10.08
N LEU A 95 14.50 0.99 -9.76
CA LEU A 95 13.18 1.56 -9.51
C LEU A 95 12.23 1.33 -10.69
N HIS A 96 12.69 1.55 -11.92
CA HIS A 96 11.89 1.34 -13.13
C HIS A 96 11.36 -0.10 -13.24
N PHE A 97 12.23 -1.11 -13.05
CA PHE A 97 11.80 -2.51 -13.09
C PHE A 97 10.83 -2.85 -11.96
N PHE A 98 11.06 -2.29 -10.77
CA PHE A 98 10.15 -2.44 -9.65
C PHE A 98 8.76 -1.84 -9.95
N MET A 99 8.71 -0.62 -10.49
CA MET A 99 7.46 0.05 -10.89
C MET A 99 6.69 -0.76 -11.95
N HIS A 100 7.39 -1.29 -12.95
CA HIS A 100 6.80 -2.20 -13.93
C HIS A 100 6.25 -3.47 -13.29
N MET A 101 6.97 -4.02 -12.31
CA MET A 101 6.51 -5.20 -11.58
C MET A 101 5.23 -4.90 -10.79
N VAL A 102 5.21 -3.81 -10.02
CA VAL A 102 4.04 -3.33 -9.28
C VAL A 102 2.84 -3.19 -10.22
N LYS A 103 3.00 -2.45 -11.32
CA LYS A 103 1.93 -2.27 -12.32
C LYS A 103 1.43 -3.60 -12.88
N SER A 104 2.35 -4.49 -13.27
CA SER A 104 2.01 -5.79 -13.84
C SER A 104 1.27 -6.72 -12.87
N CYS A 105 1.55 -6.60 -11.56
CA CYS A 105 0.87 -7.38 -10.53
C CYS A 105 -0.47 -6.74 -10.15
N TRP A 106 -0.54 -5.41 -10.09
CA TRP A 106 -1.78 -4.69 -9.77
C TRP A 106 -2.85 -4.94 -10.82
N GLN A 107 -2.51 -4.82 -12.11
CA GLN A 107 -3.47 -5.02 -13.20
C GLN A 107 -4.03 -6.45 -13.30
N LYS A 108 -3.43 -7.42 -12.60
CA LYS A 108 -3.94 -8.81 -12.52
C LYS A 108 -4.98 -9.00 -11.44
N THR A 109 -5.13 -8.06 -10.51
CA THR A 109 -6.16 -8.15 -9.48
C THR A 109 -7.52 -7.76 -10.05
N LYS A 110 -8.60 -8.23 -9.42
CA LYS A 110 -9.97 -8.03 -9.91
C LYS A 110 -10.29 -6.55 -10.08
N PHE A 111 -9.98 -5.76 -9.05
CA PHE A 111 -10.28 -4.33 -9.00
C PHE A 111 -9.08 -3.45 -9.38
N GLY A 112 -7.93 -4.01 -9.76
CA GLY A 112 -6.79 -3.22 -10.20
C GLY A 112 -7.12 -2.34 -11.40
N TYR A 113 -6.87 -1.03 -11.29
CA TYR A 113 -7.07 -0.06 -12.37
C TYR A 113 -5.72 0.44 -12.94
N ASN A 114 -5.79 1.11 -14.09
CA ASN A 114 -4.60 1.47 -14.86
C ASN A 114 -3.86 2.68 -14.30
N GLU A 115 -4.56 3.54 -13.59
CA GLU A 115 -3.99 4.75 -13.01
C GLU A 115 -3.25 4.40 -11.72
N ILE A 116 -1.93 4.55 -11.75
CA ILE A 116 -1.05 4.33 -10.61
C ILE A 116 -0.11 5.53 -10.55
N HIS A 117 0.02 6.13 -9.38
CA HIS A 117 1.00 7.17 -9.12
C HIS A 117 2.16 6.59 -8.32
N PHE A 118 3.37 6.97 -8.68
CA PHE A 118 4.61 6.56 -8.03
C PHE A 118 5.42 7.79 -7.66
N GLU A 119 5.95 7.81 -6.45
CA GLU A 119 6.95 8.78 -6.04
C GLU A 119 8.06 8.07 -5.27
N LYS A 120 9.31 8.25 -5.72
CA LYS A 120 10.48 7.89 -4.93
C LYS A 120 10.86 9.12 -4.10
N PRO A 121 10.73 9.09 -2.76
CA PRO A 121 11.11 10.22 -1.94
C PRO A 121 12.63 10.43 -2.05
N ALA A 122 13.04 11.65 -2.40
CA ALA A 122 14.44 12.03 -2.55
C ALA A 122 15.09 12.45 -1.22
N GLU A 123 14.27 12.85 -0.25
CA GLU A 123 14.69 13.36 1.05
C GLU A 123 13.72 12.89 2.15
N PHE A 124 14.21 12.81 3.39
CA PHE A 124 13.42 12.39 4.55
C PHE A 124 12.14 13.23 4.76
N SER A 125 12.18 14.53 4.44
CA SER A 125 11.02 15.43 4.52
C SER A 125 9.86 14.98 3.61
N ARG A 126 10.16 14.34 2.46
CA ARG A 126 9.16 13.80 1.54
C ARG A 126 8.62 12.45 2.02
N GLU A 127 9.42 11.67 2.73
CA GLU A 127 8.96 10.44 3.40
C GLU A 127 7.93 10.79 4.49
N ASP A 128 8.32 11.68 5.42
CA ASP A 128 7.45 12.16 6.50
C ASP A 128 6.19 12.84 5.97
N GLY A 129 6.36 13.73 4.98
CA GLY A 129 5.23 14.45 4.37
C GLY A 129 4.21 13.52 3.70
N TRP A 130 4.66 12.38 3.15
CA TRP A 130 3.75 11.38 2.58
C TRP A 130 2.99 10.62 3.66
N ILE A 131 3.61 10.30 4.79
CA ILE A 131 2.92 9.68 5.93
C ILE A 131 1.88 10.65 6.51
N ASP A 132 2.23 11.92 6.69
CA ASP A 132 1.28 12.94 7.14
C ASP A 132 0.12 13.12 6.15
N TYR A 133 0.40 13.03 4.84
CA TYR A 133 -0.61 13.02 3.80
C TYR A 133 -1.54 11.80 3.94
N CYS A 134 -0.99 10.59 4.02
CA CYS A 134 -1.76 9.35 4.20
C CYS A 134 -2.63 9.40 5.45
N LEU A 135 -2.14 9.99 6.55
CA LEU A 135 -2.83 10.02 7.83
C LEU A 135 -3.78 11.21 8.00
N LYS A 136 -3.97 12.03 6.96
CA LYS A 136 -4.80 13.22 7.05
C LYS A 136 -6.27 12.87 7.28
N LYS A 137 -6.76 13.13 8.49
CA LYS A 137 -8.13 12.80 8.95
C LYS A 137 -9.25 13.40 8.10
N ARG A 138 -9.05 14.57 7.46
CA ARG A 138 -10.14 15.29 6.74
C ARG A 138 -10.75 14.49 5.59
N THR A 139 -10.07 13.48 5.07
CA THR A 139 -10.56 12.64 3.98
C THR A 139 -11.19 11.33 4.48
N LYS A 140 -11.31 11.14 5.81
CA LYS A 140 -11.61 9.84 6.43
C LYS A 140 -12.67 9.97 7.51
N SER A 141 -13.69 9.10 7.48
CA SER A 141 -14.72 9.01 8.53
C SER A 141 -14.11 8.55 9.86
N ASP A 142 -13.23 7.54 9.81
CA ASP A 142 -12.39 7.09 10.91
C ASP A 142 -10.97 6.76 10.40
N LEU A 143 -9.96 7.32 11.06
CA LEU A 143 -8.57 7.17 10.63
C LEU A 143 -8.04 5.76 10.90
N ALA A 144 -8.43 5.15 12.02
CA ALA A 144 -7.90 3.84 12.40
C ALA A 144 -8.42 2.72 11.47
N SER A 145 -9.70 2.75 11.09
CA SER A 145 -10.30 1.80 10.13
C SER A 145 -9.85 2.02 8.69
N SER A 146 -9.38 3.22 8.34
CA SER A 146 -8.79 3.49 7.03
C SER A 146 -7.47 2.74 6.81
N ILE A 147 -6.77 2.35 7.88
CA ILE A 147 -5.51 1.62 7.75
C ILE A 147 -5.83 0.15 7.50
N ASP A 148 -5.23 -0.40 6.45
CA ASP A 148 -5.28 -1.82 6.16
C ASP A 148 -4.21 -2.54 7.00
N TRP A 149 -4.54 -2.80 8.25
CA TRP A 149 -3.64 -3.46 9.20
C TRP A 149 -3.24 -4.87 8.74
N ALA A 150 -4.12 -5.57 8.01
CA ALA A 150 -3.87 -6.93 7.52
C ALA A 150 -2.85 -6.98 6.38
N ASN A 151 -2.74 -5.90 5.60
CA ASN A 151 -1.79 -5.78 4.50
C ASN A 151 -0.60 -4.85 4.80
N SER A 152 -0.56 -4.20 5.96
CA SER A 152 0.56 -3.38 6.43
C SER A 152 1.67 -4.22 7.09
N THR A 153 2.49 -4.86 6.26
CA THR A 153 3.56 -5.79 6.66
C THR A 153 4.80 -5.12 7.29
N CYS A 154 4.86 -3.79 7.35
CA CYS A 154 5.93 -3.08 8.04
C CYS A 154 5.95 -3.35 9.56
N PHE A 155 4.81 -3.72 10.13
CA PHE A 155 4.66 -4.03 11.56
C PHE A 155 4.92 -5.50 11.92
N GLU A 156 5.19 -6.35 10.92
CA GLU A 156 5.52 -7.76 11.17
C GLU A 156 6.99 -7.90 11.57
N LEU A 157 7.27 -8.79 12.52
CA LEU A 157 8.63 -9.19 12.86
C LEU A 157 9.27 -9.87 11.64
N ARG A 158 10.48 -9.42 11.26
CA ARG A 158 11.24 -9.91 10.09
C ARG A 158 12.42 -10.77 10.49
#